data_AF-A0A1V4AVN7-F1
#
_entry.id   AF-A0A1V4AVN7-F1
#
_cell.length_a   1.000
_cell.length_b   1.000
_cell.length_c   1.000
_cell.angle_alpha   90.00
_cell.angle_beta   90.00
_cell.angle_gamma   90.00
#
_symmetry.space_group_name_H-M   'P 1'
#
loop_
_entity.id
_entity.type
_entity.pdbx_description
1 polymer ?
#
loop_
_entity_poly.entity_id
_entity_poly.type
_entity_poly.pdbx_seq_one_letter_code
_entity_poly.pdbx_strand_id
1 'polypeptide(L)' 'MNANDFRLMIGPNNLLSTSFQAKSTGKNITFSGRGWGHGVGLCQYGAQAMAQKGFPWAAILKHYYPEIELVRVY' A
#
# COMPACT_ATOMS: atom_id res chain seq x y z
N MET A 1 -1.27 -20.60 5.82
CA MET A 1 -0.44 -19.38 5.70
C MET A 1 -0.91 -18.62 4.47
N ASN A 2 -1.33 -17.37 4.63
CA ASN A 2 -1.72 -16.51 3.50
C ASN A 2 -0.52 -15.67 3.00
N ALA A 3 -0.71 -14.91 1.91
CA ALA A 3 0.36 -14.10 1.32
C ALA A 3 0.89 -12.99 2.24
N ASN A 4 0.05 -12.43 3.10
CA ASN A 4 0.46 -11.40 4.06
C ASN A 4 1.29 -12.01 5.20
N ASP A 5 0.90 -13.19 5.70
CA ASP A 5 1.69 -13.93 6.69
C ASP A 5 3.10 -14.22 6.15
N PHE A 6 3.18 -14.71 4.91
CA PHE A 6 4.45 -14.95 4.22
C PHE A 6 5.28 -13.67 4.07
N ARG A 7 4.66 -12.56 3.65
CA ARG A 7 5.31 -11.25 3.55
C ARG A 7 5.90 -10.78 4.87
N LEU A 8 5.15 -10.92 5.97
CA LEU A 8 5.62 -10.54 7.29
C LEU A 8 6.80 -11.42 7.76
N MET A 9 6.77 -12.71 7.41
CA MET A 9 7.86 -13.65 7.72
C MET A 9 9.17 -13.31 6.98
N ILE A 10 9.09 -12.92 5.70
CA ILE A 10 10.26 -12.49 4.90
C ILE A 10 10.77 -11.11 5.35
N GLY A 11 9.88 -10.30 5.92
CA GLY A 11 10.14 -8.94 6.36
C GLY A 11 9.60 -7.92 5.36
N PRO A 12 8.86 -6.88 5.82
CA PRO A 12 8.17 -5.92 4.95
C PRO A 12 9.10 -5.01 4.13
N ASN A 13 10.41 -5.03 4.41
CA ASN A 13 11.45 -4.33 3.65
C ASN A 13 12.13 -5.23 2.61
N ASN A 14 11.96 -6.56 2.72
CA ASN A 14 12.49 -7.54 1.76
C ASN A 14 11.42 -7.97 0.76
N LEU A 15 10.16 -8.08 1.19
CA LEU A 15 9.00 -8.29 0.34
C LEU A 15 7.99 -7.16 0.56
N LEU A 16 7.98 -6.19 -0.37
CA LEU A 16 7.36 -4.89 -0.14
C LEU A 16 5.82 -4.95 -0.03
N SER A 17 5.17 -5.80 -0.81
CA SER A 17 3.71 -5.95 -0.84
C SER A 17 3.31 -7.41 -1.08
N THR A 18 2.01 -7.70 -1.07
CA THR A 18 1.45 -8.98 -1.53
C THR A 18 1.20 -9.00 -3.04
N SER A 19 1.44 -7.89 -3.75
CA SER A 19 1.29 -7.76 -5.19
C SER A 19 2.62 -8.06 -5.88
N PHE A 20 2.96 -9.34 -6.01
CA PHE A 20 4.17 -9.82 -6.68
C PHE A 20 3.92 -11.08 -7.50
N GLN A 21 4.86 -11.36 -8.40
CA GLN A 21 5.02 -12.65 -9.07
C GLN A 21 6.31 -13.30 -8.58
N ALA A 22 6.30 -14.63 -8.45
CA ALA A 22 7.47 -15.41 -8.08
C ALA A 22 7.90 -16.27 -9.27
N LYS A 23 9.19 -16.24 -9.61
CA LYS A 23 9.78 -17.09 -10.65
C LYS A 23 10.88 -17.94 -10.03
N SER A 24 10.77 -19.25 -10.17
CA SER A 24 11.83 -20.19 -9.76
C SER A 24 12.89 -20.31 -10.85
N THR A 25 14.16 -20.30 -10.45
CA THR A 25 15.32 -20.56 -11.31
C THR A 25 16.11 -21.79 -10.83
N GLY A 26 15.42 -22.74 -10.20
CA GLY A 26 15.99 -23.97 -9.67
C GLY A 26 16.58 -23.78 -8.28
N LYS A 27 17.67 -23.00 -8.15
CA LYS A 27 18.32 -22.73 -6.86
C LYS A 27 17.74 -21.52 -6.13
N ASN A 28 17.18 -20.56 -6.86
CA ASN A 28 16.69 -19.30 -6.32
C ASN A 28 15.22 -19.07 -6.71
N ILE A 29 14.55 -18.22 -5.94
CA ILE A 29 13.24 -17.66 -6.28
C ILE A 29 13.40 -16.15 -6.40
N THR A 30 13.02 -15.61 -7.56
CA THR A 30 12.98 -14.16 -7.80
C THR A 30 11.57 -13.65 -7.61
N PHE A 31 11.40 -12.64 -6.76
CA PHE A 31 10.14 -11.94 -6.55
C PHE A 31 10.17 -10.59 -7.27
N SER A 32 9.16 -10.32 -8.10
CA SER A 32 9.01 -9.05 -8.80
C SER A 32 7.58 -8.54 -8.61
N GLY A 33 7.41 -7.32 -8.11
CA GLY A 33 6.11 -6.80 -7.71
C GLY A 33 6.00 -5.29 -7.75
N ARG A 34 4.89 -4.77 -7.24
CA ARG A 34 4.58 -3.34 -7.19
C ARG A 34 4.02 -2.94 -5.82
N GLY A 35 4.21 -1.68 -5.48
CA GLY A 35 3.70 -1.09 -4.25
C GLY A 35 4.50 -1.51 -3.01
N TRP A 36 4.20 -0.83 -1.90
CA TRP A 36 4.80 -1.07 -0.59
C TRP A 36 3.73 -0.87 0.47
N GLY A 37 3.52 -1.89 1.32
CA GLY A 37 2.44 -1.91 2.29
C GLY A 37 1.36 -2.95 1.99
N HIS A 38 0.29 -2.93 2.78
CA HIS A 38 -0.83 -3.86 2.66
C HIS A 38 -1.88 -3.42 1.62
N GLY A 39 -1.78 -2.20 1.09
CA GLY A 39 -2.62 -1.73 -0.03
C GLY A 39 -4.07 -1.41 0.32
N VAL A 40 -4.38 -1.12 1.59
CA VAL A 40 -5.74 -0.76 2.05
C VAL A 40 -5.73 0.64 2.63
N GLY A 41 -6.79 1.43 2.35
CA GLY A 41 -6.93 2.79 2.82
C GLY A 41 -6.02 3.77 2.08
N LEU A 42 -5.34 4.65 2.82
CA LEU A 42 -4.58 5.76 2.25
C LEU A 42 -3.22 5.33 1.68
N CYS A 43 -3.04 5.47 0.36
CA CYS A 43 -1.72 5.39 -0.26
C CYS A 43 -0.97 6.71 -0.02
N GLN A 44 0.09 6.68 0.80
CA GLN A 44 0.84 7.87 1.19
C GLN A 44 1.43 8.65 0.00
N TYR A 45 2.07 7.95 -0.94
CA TYR A 45 2.61 8.58 -2.15
C TYR A 45 1.50 9.12 -3.06
N GLY A 46 0.36 8.44 -3.14
CA GLY A 46 -0.80 8.93 -3.90
C GLY A 46 -1.41 10.19 -3.26
N ALA A 47 -1.54 10.22 -1.93
CA ALA A 47 -1.95 11.39 -1.18
C ALA A 47 -0.99 12.58 -1.38
N GLN A 48 0.33 12.34 -1.35
CA GLN A 48 1.33 13.35 -1.66
C GLN A 48 1.16 13.91 -3.08
N ALA A 49 0.98 13.04 -4.07
CA ALA A 49 0.78 13.45 -5.46
C ALA A 49 -0.53 14.26 -5.65
N MET A 50 -1.61 13.91 -4.93
CA MET A 50 -2.83 14.71 -4.92
C MET A 50 -2.59 16.08 -4.26
N ALA A 51 -1.88 16.14 -3.14
CA ALA A 51 -1.55 17.41 -2.49
C ALA A 51 -0.71 18.32 -3.41
N GLN A 52 0.27 17.76 -4.12
CA GLN A 52 1.09 18.48 -5.12
C GLN A 52 0.25 19.01 -6.30
N LYS A 53 -0.87 18.37 -6.61
CA LYS A 53 -1.84 18.83 -7.61
C LYS A 53 -2.85 19.86 -7.05
N GLY A 54 -2.71 20.25 -5.79
CA GLY A 54 -3.55 21.27 -5.14
C GLY A 54 -4.84 20.74 -4.52
N PHE A 55 -5.05 19.41 -4.42
CA PHE A 55 -6.22 18.87 -3.74
C PHE A 55 -6.12 19.12 -2.23
N PRO A 56 -7.19 19.63 -1.58
CA PRO A 56 -7.21 19.81 -0.13
C PRO A 56 -7.24 18.46 0.58
N TRP A 57 -6.71 18.42 1.82
CA TRP A 57 -6.62 17.20 2.63
C TRP A 57 -7.97 16.46 2.76
N ALA A 58 -9.08 17.19 2.88
CA ALA A 58 -10.41 16.60 2.97
C ALA A 58 -10.82 15.85 1.69
N ALA A 59 -10.44 16.35 0.51
CA ALA A 59 -10.69 15.67 -0.76
C ALA A 59 -9.81 14.41 -0.91
N ILE A 60 -8.56 14.47 -0.42
CA ILE A 60 -7.65 13.31 -0.40
C ILE A 60 -8.23 12.22 0.50
N LEU A 61 -8.68 12.55 1.71
CA LEU A 61 -9.27 11.58 2.62
C LEU A 61 -10.56 10.98 2.03
N LYS A 62 -11.45 11.80 1.46
CA LYS A 62 -12.66 11.30 0.77
C LYS A 62 -12.35 10.43 -0.45
N HIS A 63 -11.21 10.63 -1.12
CA HIS A 63 -10.80 9.74 -2.21
C HIS A 63 -10.44 8.34 -1.73
N TYR A 64 -9.69 8.24 -0.61
CA TYR A 64 -9.28 6.95 -0.05
C TYR A 64 -10.33 6.28 0.84
N TYR A 65 -11.26 7.08 1.37
CA TYR A 65 -12.33 6.64 2.24
C TYR A 65 -13.65 7.32 1.82
N PRO A 66 -14.36 6.80 0.81
CA PRO A 66 -15.47 7.51 0.15
C PRO A 66 -16.63 7.91 1.06
N GLU A 67 -16.91 7.12 2.09
CA GLU A 67 -18.10 7.26 2.93
C GLU A 67 -17.80 7.89 4.30
N ILE A 68 -16.62 8.50 4.49
CA ILE A 68 -16.28 9.09 5.78
C ILE A 68 -16.94 10.45 6.00
N GLU A 69 -17.24 10.71 7.27
CA GLU A 69 -17.57 12.04 7.76
C GLU A 69 -16.41 12.61 8.57
N LEU A 70 -16.12 13.90 8.35
CA LEU A 70 -15.10 14.61 9.11
C LEU A 70 -15.77 15.30 10.30
N VAL A 71 -15.39 14.89 11.50
CA VAL A 71 -15.93 15.41 12.75
C VAL A 71 -14.84 16.13 13.53
N ARG A 72 -15.16 17.33 14.03
CA ARG A 72 -14.29 18.06 14.95
C ARG A 72 -14.60 17.60 16.37
N VAL A 73 -13.61 16.99 17.03
CA VAL A 73 -13.79 16.40 18.37
C VAL A 73 -13.59 17.44 19.50
N TYR A 74 -12.85 18.51 19.24
CA TYR A 74 -12.53 19.59 20.19
C TYR A 74 -12.30 20.93 19.47
#